data_AF-A0A352JY73-F1
#
_entry.id   AF-A0A352JY73-F1
#
_cell.length_a   1.000
_cell.length_b   1.000
_cell.length_c   1.000
_cell.angle_alpha   90.00
_cell.angle_beta   90.00
_cell.angle_gamma   90.00
#
_symmetry.space_group_name_H-M   'P 1'
#
loop_
_entity.id
_entity.type
_entity.pdbx_description
1 polymer ?
#
loop_
_entity_poly.entity_id
_entity_poly.type
_entity_poly.pdbx_seq_one_letter_code
_entity_poly.pdbx_strand_id
1 'polypeptide(L)'
;MIDPVTPSILMSVQSGIEVFAVIAFALSGLAAGLRVGMDFVGICFVAGVSAFGGGTLRDVLLDRRPFFWVEQDHLLWLVIILCLLASIFVRRSHAELTEKWIQIPDAIGLGLFAAL
;
A
#
# COMPACT_ATOMS: atom_id res chain seq x y z
N MET A 1 1.56 28.60 24.06
CA MET A 1 2.18 29.06 22.81
C MET A 1 2.62 27.79 22.10
N ILE A 2 1.78 27.27 21.21
CA ILE A 2 2.07 26.04 20.45
C ILE A 2 2.97 26.48 19.31
N ASP A 3 4.18 25.94 19.25
CA ASP A 3 5.12 26.31 18.20
C ASP A 3 4.52 25.96 16.83
N PRO A 4 4.50 26.89 15.85
CA PRO A 4 3.94 26.63 14.52
C PRO A 4 4.67 25.53 13.74
N VAL A 5 5.78 25.02 14.28
CA VAL A 5 6.61 23.95 13.69
C VAL A 5 6.06 22.55 14.01
N THR A 6 5.49 22.32 15.18
CA THR A 6 4.97 21.00 15.60
C THR A 6 3.93 20.40 14.63
N PRO A 7 2.93 21.15 14.11
CA PRO A 7 1.97 20.58 13.16
C PRO A 7 2.60 20.17 11.82
N SER A 8 3.65 20.87 11.36
CA SER A 8 4.32 20.55 10.09
C SER A 8 5.12 19.23 10.14
N ILE A 9 5.73 18.94 11.29
CA ILE A 9 6.46 17.69 11.52
C ILE A 9 5.49 16.51 11.61
N LEU A 10 4.36 16.68 12.31
CA LEU A 10 3.32 15.64 12.40
C LEU A 10 2.76 15.28 11.03
N MET A 11 2.44 16.27 10.20
CA MET A 11 1.96 16.05 8.83
C MET A 11 2.99 15.31 7.96
N SER A 12 4.28 15.65 8.11
CA SER A 12 5.37 15.01 7.35
C SER A 12 5.58 13.55 7.75
N VAL A 13 5.56 13.26 9.06
CA VAL A 13 5.67 11.89 9.59
C VAL A 13 4.47 11.06 9.16
N GLN A 14 3.25 11.62 9.26
CA GLN A 14 2.02 10.93 8.87
C GLN A 14 2.04 10.53 7.39
N SER A 15 2.43 11.46 6.51
CA SER A 15 2.56 11.20 5.07
C SER A 15 3.59 10.10 4.78
N GLY A 16 4.72 10.11 5.49
CA GLY A 16 5.74 9.07 5.35
C GLY A 16 5.21 7.68 5.71
N ILE A 17 4.52 7.57 6.86
CA ILE A 17 3.92 6.31 7.32
C ILE A 17 2.88 5.79 6.32
N GLU A 18 2.04 6.67 5.75
CA GLU A 18 1.04 6.29 4.74
C GLU A 18 1.68 5.67 3.50
N VAL A 19 2.74 6.29 2.96
CA VAL A 19 3.46 5.77 1.79
C VAL A 19 4.04 4.38 2.09
N PHE A 20 4.70 4.21 3.24
CA PHE A 20 5.25 2.90 3.63
C PHE A 20 4.16 1.84 3.81
N ALA A 21 3.01 2.20 4.39
CA ALA A 21 1.89 1.30 4.59
C ALA A 21 1.27 0.85 3.25
N VAL A 22 1.09 1.80 2.32
CA VAL A 22 0.59 1.52 0.96
C VAL A 22 1.53 0.59 0.21
N ILE A 23 2.85 0.82 0.28
CA ILE A 23 3.85 -0.08 -0.35
C ILE A 23 3.75 -1.49 0.25
N ALA A 24 3.71 -1.59 1.58
CA ALA A 24 3.68 -2.87 2.28
C ALA A 24 2.43 -3.70 1.91
N PHE A 25 1.25 -3.08 1.91
CA PHE A 25 0.00 -3.73 1.53
C PHE A 25 -0.09 -4.05 0.04
N ALA A 26 0.43 -3.17 -0.83
CA ALA A 26 0.48 -3.42 -2.27
C ALA A 26 1.37 -4.64 -2.59
N LEU A 27 2.52 -4.76 -1.92
CA LEU A 27 3.41 -5.94 -2.07
C LEU A 27 2.72 -7.23 -1.63
N SER A 28 1.99 -7.21 -0.52
CA SER A 28 1.21 -8.37 -0.08
C SER A 28 0.16 -8.77 -1.12
N GLY A 29 -0.70 -7.82 -1.53
CA GLY A 29 -1.79 -8.10 -2.47
C GLY A 29 -1.27 -8.57 -3.84
N LEU A 30 -0.14 -8.01 -4.28
CA LEU A 30 0.55 -8.44 -5.48
C LEU A 30 1.04 -9.89 -5.36
N ALA A 31 1.73 -10.22 -4.26
CA ALA A 31 2.25 -11.56 -4.06
C ALA A 31 1.13 -12.60 -3.92
N ALA A 32 0.01 -12.23 -3.29
CA ALA A 32 -1.20 -13.05 -3.24
C ALA A 32 -1.78 -13.31 -4.65
N GLY A 33 -1.91 -12.28 -5.48
CA GLY A 33 -2.41 -12.41 -6.86
C GLY A 33 -1.50 -13.27 -7.74
N LEU A 34 -0.18 -13.11 -7.61
CA LEU A 34 0.81 -13.91 -8.32
C LEU A 34 0.77 -15.40 -7.92
N ARG A 35 0.57 -15.69 -6.62
CA ARG A 35 0.49 -17.08 -6.12
C ARG A 35 -0.69 -17.84 -6.72
N VAL A 36 -1.80 -17.14 -6.95
CA VAL A 36 -3.02 -17.73 -7.54
C VAL A 36 -2.93 -17.78 -9.08
N GLY A 37 -1.87 -17.24 -9.68
CA GLY A 37 -1.68 -17.23 -11.12
C GLY A 37 -2.64 -16.29 -11.85
N MET A 38 -3.04 -15.18 -11.20
CA MET A 38 -3.92 -14.18 -11.82
C MET A 38 -3.19 -13.44 -12.96
N ASP A 39 -3.97 -12.96 -13.93
CA ASP A 39 -3.46 -12.05 -14.96
C ASP A 39 -3.04 -10.70 -14.37
N PHE A 40 -2.22 -9.95 -15.11
CA PHE A 40 -1.69 -8.64 -14.69
C PHE A 40 -2.76 -7.69 -14.14
N VAL A 41 -3.91 -7.61 -14.82
CA VAL A 41 -5.03 -6.76 -14.38
C VAL A 41 -5.59 -7.21 -13.03
N GLY A 42 -5.71 -8.53 -12.83
CA GLY A 42 -6.16 -9.12 -11.57
C GLY A 42 -5.18 -8.86 -10.43
N ILE A 43 -3.88 -8.99 -10.68
CA ILE A 43 -2.82 -8.68 -9.71
C ILE A 43 -2.88 -7.21 -9.31
N CYS A 44 -2.96 -6.29 -10.28
CA CYS A 44 -3.10 -4.86 -10.03
C CYS A 44 -4.34 -4.53 -9.20
N PHE A 45 -5.47 -5.21 -9.49
CA PHE A 45 -6.70 -5.01 -8.75
C PHE A 45 -6.57 -5.45 -7.30
N VAL A 46 -6.06 -6.66 -7.03
CA VAL A 46 -5.88 -7.17 -5.67
C VAL A 46 -4.87 -6.33 -4.89
N ALA A 47 -3.75 -5.94 -5.52
CA ALA A 47 -2.77 -5.05 -4.90
C ALA A 47 -3.36 -3.68 -4.57
N GLY A 48 -4.14 -3.09 -5.48
CA GLY A 48 -4.82 -1.82 -5.26
C GLY A 48 -5.86 -1.89 -4.14
N VAL A 49 -6.71 -2.92 -4.14
CA VAL A 49 -7.70 -3.12 -3.08
C VAL A 49 -7.03 -3.36 -1.72
N SER A 50 -5.91 -4.10 -1.68
CA SER A 50 -5.16 -4.33 -0.44
C SER A 50 -4.53 -3.02 0.07
N ALA A 51 -3.90 -2.24 -0.81
CA ALA A 51 -3.21 -1.00 -0.46
C ALA A 51 -4.16 0.15 -0.07
N PHE A 52 -5.27 0.30 -0.79
CA PHE A 52 -6.21 1.40 -0.57
C PHE A 52 -7.40 1.03 0.32
N GLY A 53 -7.73 -0.25 0.43
CA GLY A 53 -8.92 -0.71 1.12
C GLY A 53 -8.93 -0.36 2.61
N GLY A 54 -7.81 -0.58 3.31
CA GLY A 54 -7.69 -0.27 4.74
C GLY A 54 -7.86 1.23 5.04
N GLY A 55 -7.11 2.08 4.33
CA GLY A 55 -7.20 3.53 4.49
C GLY A 55 -8.54 4.11 4.06
N THR A 56 -9.14 3.55 3.00
CA THR A 56 -10.48 3.97 2.56
C THR A 56 -11.53 3.60 3.61
N LEU A 57 -11.44 2.41 4.20
CA LEU A 57 -12.36 1.99 5.26
C LEU A 57 -12.21 2.88 6.50
N ARG A 58 -10.97 3.22 6.89
CA ARG A 58 -10.69 4.17 7.97
C ARG A 58 -11.29 5.54 7.69
N ASP A 59 -11.07 6.09 6.49
CA ASP A 59 -11.56 7.41 6.10
C ASP A 59 -13.10 7.45 6.08
N VAL A 60 -13.75 6.36 5.63
CA VAL A 60 -15.21 6.23 5.68
C VAL A 60 -15.72 6.16 7.13
N LEU A 61 -15.07 5.39 8.00
CA LEU A 61 -15.46 5.28 9.41
C LEU A 61 -15.27 6.58 10.19
N LEU A 62 -14.29 7.41 9.80
CA LEU A 62 -14.00 8.72 10.40
C LEU A 62 -14.71 9.89 9.70
N ASP A 63 -15.55 9.62 8.69
CA ASP A 63 -16.21 10.59 7.80
C ASP A 63 -15.23 11.65 7.24
N ARG A 64 -14.01 11.23 6.94
CA ARG A 64 -12.97 12.05 6.29
C ARG A 64 -13.16 12.01 4.78
N ARG A 65 -13.44 13.17 4.18
CA ARG A 65 -13.54 13.35 2.73
C ARG A 65 -12.76 14.60 2.33
N PRO A 66 -12.00 14.59 1.21
CA PRO A 66 -11.81 13.52 0.23
C PRO A 66 -10.98 12.34 0.76
N PHE A 67 -11.04 11.18 0.09
CA PHE A 67 -10.24 10.01 0.48
C PHE A 67 -8.75 10.26 0.27
N PHE A 68 -7.90 9.72 1.13
CA PHE A 68 -6.45 9.96 1.11
C PHE A 68 -5.81 9.72 -0.28
N TRP A 69 -6.20 8.64 -0.97
CA TRP A 69 -5.68 8.27 -2.29
C TRP A 69 -6.22 9.12 -3.45
N VAL A 70 -7.31 9.85 -3.23
CA VAL A 70 -7.86 10.82 -4.18
C VAL A 70 -7.18 12.18 -4.01
N GLU A 71 -6.81 12.53 -2.78
CA GLU A 71 -6.02 13.72 -2.47
C GLU A 71 -4.56 13.55 -2.90
N GLN A 72 -4.04 12.33 -2.85
CA GLN A 72 -2.67 11.96 -3.18
C GLN A 72 -2.60 11.06 -4.43
N ASP A 73 -2.75 11.65 -5.61
CA ASP A 73 -2.74 10.96 -6.91
C ASP A 73 -1.47 10.12 -7.16
N HIS A 74 -0.35 10.56 -6.59
CA HIS A 74 0.94 9.87 -6.66
C HIS A 74 0.93 8.47 -6.02
N LEU A 75 0.07 8.21 -5.02
CA LEU A 75 -0.05 6.88 -4.41
C LEU A 75 -0.63 5.85 -5.40
N LEU A 76 -1.57 6.28 -6.23
CA LEU A 76 -2.18 5.44 -7.26
C LEU A 76 -1.14 5.05 -8.31
N TRP A 77 -0.35 6.02 -8.80
CA TRP A 77 0.76 5.76 -9.71
C TRP A 77 1.82 4.85 -9.08
N LEU A 78 2.13 5.04 -7.80
CA LEU A 78 3.08 4.21 -7.08
C LEU A 78 2.64 2.74 -7.06
N VAL A 79 1.38 2.45 -6.74
CA VAL A 79 0.86 1.06 -6.74
C VAL A 79 0.91 0.44 -8.14
N ILE A 80 0.56 1.21 -9.19
CA ILE A 80 0.64 0.73 -10.58
C ILE A 80 2.09 0.42 -10.98
N ILE A 81 3.03 1.31 -10.68
CA ILE A 81 4.46 1.11 -10.97
C ILE A 81 4.99 -0.11 -10.21
N LEU A 82 4.61 -0.26 -8.94
CA LEU A 82 4.99 -1.40 -8.12
C LEU A 82 4.48 -2.71 -8.73
N CYS A 83 3.23 -2.72 -9.20
CA CYS A 83 2.63 -3.87 -9.87
C CYS A 83 3.33 -4.22 -11.19
N LEU A 84 3.68 -3.20 -11.98
CA LEU A 84 4.40 -3.35 -13.23
C LEU A 84 5.80 -3.93 -12.99
N LEU A 85 6.57 -3.33 -12.09
CA LEU A 85 7.92 -3.76 -11.75
C LEU A 85 7.94 -5.20 -11.22
N ALA A 86 7.04 -5.52 -10.29
CA ALA A 86 7.00 -6.84 -9.71
C ALA A 86 6.50 -7.91 -10.70
N SER A 87 5.55 -7.58 -11.57
CA SER A 87 5.12 -8.49 -12.66
C SER A 87 6.24 -8.77 -13.65
N ILE A 88 7.05 -7.76 -14.02
CA ILE A 88 8.22 -7.93 -14.89
C ILE A 88 9.30 -8.76 -14.19
N PHE A 89 9.55 -8.51 -12.90
CA PHE A 89 10.55 -9.21 -12.11
C PHE A 89 10.22 -10.70 -11.96
N VAL A 90 8.96 -11.03 -11.64
CA VAL A 90 8.51 -12.43 -11.48
C VAL A 90 8.55 -13.19 -12.81
N ARG A 91 8.14 -12.55 -13.92
CA ARG A 91 8.29 -13.15 -15.26
C ARG A 91 9.74 -13.46 -15.62
N ARG A 92 10.70 -12.68 -15.14
CA ARG A 92 12.13 -12.92 -15.39
C ARG A 92 12.77 -13.93 -14.46
N SER A 93 12.32 -14.02 -13.22
CA SER A 93 13.11 -14.69 -12.19
C SER A 93 12.71 -16.14 -11.90
N HIS A 94 11.62 -16.68 -12.47
CA HIS A 94 11.10 -18.03 -12.12
C HIS A 94 11.11 -18.27 -10.60
N ALA A 95 10.91 -17.20 -9.82
CA ALA A 95 11.13 -17.23 -8.39
C ALA A 95 9.89 -17.87 -7.76
N GLU A 96 10.08 -19.02 -7.15
CA GLU A 96 9.07 -19.61 -6.26
C GLU A 96 8.84 -18.62 -5.11
N LEU A 97 7.74 -17.85 -5.22
CA LEU A 97 7.29 -16.87 -4.24
C LEU A 97 6.97 -17.63 -2.94
N THR A 98 7.99 -17.78 -2.10
CA THR A 98 7.93 -18.50 -0.82
C THR A 98 7.06 -17.70 0.17
N GLU A 99 6.13 -18.38 0.84
CA GLU A 99 5.13 -17.85 1.79
C GLU A 99 5.64 -16.79 2.79
N LYS A 100 6.91 -16.88 3.21
CA LYS A 100 7.55 -15.91 4.12
C LYS A 100 7.64 -14.50 3.57
N TRP A 101 7.76 -14.33 2.26
CA TRP A 101 7.88 -13.02 1.62
C TRP A 101 6.52 -12.31 1.45
N ILE A 102 5.41 -13.01 1.71
CA ILE A 102 4.04 -12.46 1.73
C ILE A 102 3.70 -11.92 3.12
N GLN A 103 4.04 -12.67 4.17
CA GLN A 103 3.63 -12.36 5.55
C GLN A 103 4.36 -11.17 6.18
N ILE A 104 5.60 -10.90 5.77
CA ILE A 104 6.40 -9.78 6.32
C ILE A 104 5.84 -8.42 5.88
N PRO A 105 5.57 -8.17 4.58
CA PRO A 105 4.88 -6.94 4.14
C PRO A 105 3.52 -6.74 4.81
N ASP A 106 2.70 -7.78 4.94
CA ASP A 106 1.38 -7.68 5.59
C ASP A 106 1.48 -7.22 7.05
N ALA A 107 2.37 -7.82 7.83
CA ALA A 107 2.56 -7.47 9.24
C ALA A 107 3.03 -6.02 9.41
N ILE A 108 3.91 -5.55 8.51
CA ILE A 108 4.37 -4.16 8.47
C ILE A 108 3.22 -3.22 8.09
N GLY A 109 2.42 -3.56 7.08
CA GLY A 109 1.27 -2.78 6.64
C GLY A 109 0.22 -2.62 7.74
N LEU A 110 -0.15 -3.72 8.42
CA LEU A 110 -1.08 -3.70 9.55
C LEU A 110 -0.56 -2.85 10.72
N GLY A 111 0.72 -2.98 11.07
CA GLY A 111 1.33 -2.20 12.14
C GLY A 111 1.37 -0.70 11.85
N LEU A 112 1.73 -0.31 10.62
CA LEU A 112 1.76 1.09 10.21
C LEU A 112 0.35 1.68 10.16
N PHE A 113 -0.66 0.97 9.65
CA PHE A 113 -2.04 1.45 9.62
C PHE A 113 -2.69 1.52 11.01
N ALA A 114 -2.36 0.61 11.92
CA ALA A 114 -2.87 0.65 13.29
C ALA A 114 -2.30 1.83 14.10
N ALA A 115 -1.11 2.30 13.77
CA ALA A 115 -0.48 3.46 14.41
C ALA A 115 -1.03 4.81 13.94
N LEU A 116 -1.91 4.82 12.93
CA LEU A 116 -2.24 5.97 12.07
C LEU A 116 -3.73 6.30 12.13
#